data_AF-X0ZRQ4-F1
#
_entry.id   AF-X0ZRQ4-F1
#
_cell.length_a   1.000
_cell.length_b   1.000
_cell.length_c   1.000
_cell.angle_alpha   90.00
_cell.angle_beta   90.00
_cell.angle_gamma   90.00
#
_symmetry.space_group_name_H-M   'P 1'
#
loop_
_entity.id
_entity.type
_entity.pdbx_description
1 polymer ?
#
loop_
_entity_poly.entity_id
_entity_poly.type
_entity_poly.pdbx_seq_one_letter_code
_entity_poly.pdbx_strand_id
1 'polypeptide(L)'
;AKISLDLFKKIISDNKEIKEILDSKDYSLQTYYMGMVDDQEKVNLYDGNIKVVDPQGKEFIRFKAKDYLSHIEERVEPWTYVKFPYLKNIGWKGLVEGINSGIYRVGPLARLNVAKGMATPLANQACQEMYTLLGGKPLHSALALNWARVVEIVYIAERINELVKDKEITDEKVRTIPEGIVGEGVGCVEAPRGTLFHHYIVDEQGIAKKVNFIVGTTHNNGPICMSIKKAAQRVIKNFKVDDGLLNLIEVAFRAYDPCLACASHCLPGHMAMKANIYNSDKKLINEIIRKEKVR
;
A
#
# COMPACT_ATOMS: atom_id res chain seq x y z
N ALA A 1 -8.14 19.93 -3.67
CA ALA A 1 -7.10 19.64 -2.67
C ALA A 1 -7.42 20.27 -1.31
N LYS A 2 -7.34 21.60 -1.15
CA LYS A 2 -7.60 22.28 0.15
C LYS A 2 -8.98 21.96 0.74
N ILE A 3 -10.05 22.13 -0.05
CA ILE A 3 -11.43 21.79 0.36
C ILE A 3 -11.54 20.33 0.85
N SER A 4 -10.92 19.39 0.14
CA SER A 4 -10.93 17.96 0.51
C SER A 4 -10.19 17.72 1.83
N LEU A 5 -9.04 18.37 2.04
CA LEU A 5 -8.28 18.30 3.29
C LEU A 5 -9.09 18.86 4.47
N ASP A 6 -9.70 20.03 4.29
CA ASP A 6 -10.48 20.70 5.35
C ASP A 6 -11.73 19.90 5.71
N LEU A 7 -12.44 19.37 4.70
CA LEU A 7 -13.57 18.49 4.91
C LEU A 7 -13.18 17.22 5.66
N PHE A 8 -12.06 16.59 5.27
CA PHE A 8 -11.60 15.35 5.90
C PHE A 8 -11.20 15.58 7.36
N LYS A 9 -10.49 16.68 7.64
CA LYS A 9 -10.17 17.11 9.01
C LYS A 9 -11.43 17.31 9.84
N LYS A 10 -12.42 18.02 9.29
CA LYS A 10 -13.68 18.28 9.97
C LYS A 10 -14.42 16.98 10.29
N ILE A 11 -14.55 16.07 9.33
CA ILE A 11 -15.20 14.76 9.53
C ILE A 11 -14.54 13.98 10.68
N ILE A 12 -13.21 13.94 10.74
CA ILE A 12 -12.51 13.21 11.80
C ILE A 12 -12.63 13.91 13.15
N SER A 13 -12.59 15.24 13.17
CA SER A 13 -12.61 16.02 14.41
C SER A 13 -14.01 16.04 15.04
N ASP A 14 -15.05 16.10 14.21
CA ASP A 14 -16.44 16.19 14.63
C ASP A 14 -17.06 14.82 14.94
N ASN A 15 -16.45 13.72 14.47
CA ASN A 15 -16.99 12.37 14.63
C ASN A 15 -16.15 11.52 15.60
N LYS A 16 -16.63 11.42 16.86
CA LYS A 16 -15.99 10.64 17.92
C LYS A 16 -15.85 9.16 17.56
N GLU A 17 -16.83 8.56 16.90
CA GLU A 17 -16.78 7.14 16.51
C GLU A 17 -15.65 6.88 15.51
N ILE A 18 -15.48 7.75 14.52
CA ILE A 18 -14.37 7.63 13.54
C ILE A 18 -13.02 7.75 14.26
N LYS A 19 -12.91 8.67 15.22
CA LYS A 19 -11.68 8.84 16.01
C LYS A 19 -11.38 7.61 16.87
N GLU A 20 -12.37 7.05 17.54
CA GLU A 20 -12.23 5.80 18.31
C GLU A 20 -11.79 4.62 17.43
N ILE A 21 -12.30 4.52 16.20
CA ILE A 21 -11.89 3.46 15.27
C ILE A 21 -10.47 3.71 14.74
N LEU A 22 -10.10 4.97 14.47
CA LEU A 22 -8.74 5.35 14.06
C LEU A 22 -7.71 4.98 15.13
N ASP A 23 -8.03 5.23 16.40
CA ASP A 23 -7.19 4.94 17.57
C ASP A 23 -7.27 3.46 18.01
N SER A 24 -8.20 2.69 17.46
CA SER A 24 -8.41 1.29 17.83
C SER A 24 -7.26 0.40 17.40
N LYS A 25 -6.80 -0.45 18.33
CA LYS A 25 -5.85 -1.54 18.05
C LYS A 25 -6.41 -2.58 17.08
N ASP A 26 -7.74 -2.66 16.93
CA ASP A 26 -8.42 -3.62 16.06
C ASP A 26 -8.17 -3.32 14.56
N TYR A 27 -7.88 -2.07 14.21
CA TYR A 27 -7.56 -1.65 12.85
C TYR A 27 -6.08 -1.31 12.67
N SER A 28 -5.27 -1.50 13.71
CA SER A 28 -3.84 -1.19 13.70
C SER A 28 -3.01 -2.40 13.31
N LEU A 29 -2.04 -2.20 12.41
CA LEU A 29 -1.06 -3.23 12.05
C LEU A 29 0.39 -2.82 12.30
N GLN A 30 1.10 -3.59 13.12
CA GLN A 30 2.52 -3.38 13.39
C GLN A 30 3.36 -4.13 12.35
N THR A 31 3.69 -3.45 11.25
CA THR A 31 4.45 -4.01 10.11
C THR A 31 5.59 -3.09 9.74
N TYR A 32 6.50 -3.57 8.90
CA TYR A 32 7.42 -2.69 8.17
C TYR A 32 6.65 -1.79 7.19
N TYR A 33 7.29 -0.73 6.72
CA TYR A 33 6.77 0.15 5.66
C TYR A 33 7.82 0.36 4.60
N MET A 34 7.40 0.34 3.34
CA MET A 34 8.26 0.59 2.19
C MET A 34 7.70 1.73 1.33
N GLY A 35 8.60 2.58 0.85
CA GLY A 35 8.28 3.65 -0.07
C GLY A 35 9.52 4.30 -0.69
N MET A 36 9.33 4.95 -1.82
CA MET A 36 10.37 5.73 -2.49
C MET A 36 10.60 7.09 -1.80
N VAL A 37 11.87 7.48 -1.71
CA VAL A 37 12.29 8.80 -1.21
C VAL A 37 13.32 9.45 -2.13
N ASP A 38 13.28 10.77 -2.23
CA ASP A 38 14.33 11.55 -2.90
C ASP A 38 15.60 11.69 -2.04
N ASP A 39 16.58 12.43 -2.55
CA ASP A 39 17.87 12.66 -1.88
C ASP A 39 17.74 13.49 -0.58
N GLN A 40 16.63 14.23 -0.40
CA GLN A 40 16.29 14.94 0.83
C GLN A 40 15.46 14.07 1.80
N GLU A 41 15.30 12.79 1.48
CA GLU A 41 14.45 11.83 2.15
C GLU A 41 12.97 12.25 2.21
N LYS A 42 12.50 13.06 1.28
CA LYS A 42 11.09 13.42 1.15
C LYS A 42 10.35 12.42 0.26
N VAL A 43 9.03 12.37 0.41
CA VAL A 43 8.18 11.55 -0.48
C VAL A 43 8.39 11.99 -1.92
N ASN A 44 8.79 11.03 -2.77
CA ASN A 44 8.84 11.19 -4.21
C ASN A 44 8.10 10.02 -4.85
N LEU A 45 7.32 10.29 -5.89
CA LEU A 45 6.49 9.29 -6.55
C LEU A 45 7.10 8.75 -7.85
N TYR A 46 8.14 9.43 -8.38
CA TYR A 46 8.65 9.16 -9.72
C TYR A 46 10.04 8.54 -9.71
N ASP A 47 10.99 9.13 -8.98
CA ASP A 47 12.37 8.65 -8.93
C ASP A 47 12.97 8.81 -7.53
N GLY A 48 13.92 7.93 -7.20
CA GLY A 48 14.59 7.94 -5.90
C GLY A 48 15.07 6.56 -5.45
N ASN A 49 15.35 6.46 -4.15
CA ASN A 49 15.72 5.20 -3.51
C ASN A 49 14.50 4.57 -2.85
N ILE A 50 14.38 3.26 -2.91
CA ILE A 50 13.38 2.52 -2.13
C ILE A 50 13.92 2.38 -0.72
N LYS A 51 13.17 2.89 0.26
CA LYS A 51 13.51 2.83 1.68
C LYS A 51 12.46 2.01 2.43
N VAL A 52 12.93 1.22 3.38
CA VAL A 52 12.11 0.43 4.28
C VAL A 52 12.42 0.84 5.71
N VAL A 53 11.37 1.07 6.50
CA VAL A 53 11.48 1.28 7.96
C VAL A 53 10.81 0.15 8.71
N ASP A 54 11.33 -0.15 9.89
CA ASP A 54 10.74 -1.11 10.83
C ASP A 54 9.45 -0.56 11.47
N PRO A 55 8.71 -1.37 12.24
CA PRO A 55 7.50 -0.90 12.90
C PRO A 55 7.73 0.24 13.91
N GLN A 56 8.97 0.52 14.31
CA GLN A 56 9.33 1.64 15.18
C GLN A 56 9.75 2.89 14.37
N GLY A 57 9.79 2.80 13.04
CA GLY A 57 10.16 3.89 12.14
C GLY A 57 11.67 4.02 11.93
N LYS A 58 12.49 3.08 12.43
CA LYS A 58 13.93 3.06 12.17
C LYS A 58 14.19 2.51 10.78
N GLU A 59 15.12 3.13 10.06
CA GLU A 59 15.55 2.62 8.75
C GLU A 59 16.11 1.21 8.87
N PHE A 60 15.49 0.28 8.13
CA PHE A 60 15.89 -1.11 8.06
C PHE A 60 16.79 -1.36 6.85
N ILE A 61 16.38 -0.88 5.68
CA ILE A 61 17.16 -0.99 4.45
C ILE A 61 16.81 0.11 3.46
N ARG A 62 17.77 0.43 2.58
CA ARG A 62 17.60 1.32 1.43
C ARG A 62 18.31 0.74 0.22
N PHE A 63 17.67 0.76 -0.94
CA PHE A 63 18.20 0.16 -2.17
C PHE A 63 17.70 0.86 -3.43
N LYS A 64 18.39 0.63 -4.55
CA LYS A 64 17.94 1.05 -5.88
C LYS A 64 16.95 0.03 -6.44
N ALA A 65 16.02 0.49 -7.26
CA ALA A 65 14.98 -0.35 -7.82
C ALA A 65 15.49 -1.64 -8.50
N LYS A 66 16.62 -1.56 -9.20
CA LYS A 66 17.28 -2.71 -9.85
C LYS A 66 17.64 -3.84 -8.89
N ASP A 67 17.85 -3.55 -7.60
CA ASP A 67 18.31 -4.50 -6.60
C ASP A 67 17.14 -5.15 -5.82
N TYR A 68 15.88 -4.92 -6.22
CA TYR A 68 14.70 -5.34 -5.45
C TYR A 68 14.62 -6.85 -5.17
N LEU A 69 15.11 -7.70 -6.08
CA LEU A 69 15.10 -9.17 -5.91
C LEU A 69 16.04 -9.67 -4.80
N SER A 70 16.98 -8.83 -4.36
CA SER A 70 17.82 -9.09 -3.18
C SER A 70 17.07 -8.85 -1.87
N HIS A 71 15.95 -8.12 -1.91
CA HIS A 71 15.26 -7.62 -0.72
C HIS A 71 13.80 -8.08 -0.59
N ILE A 72 13.15 -8.39 -1.70
CA ILE A 72 11.74 -8.77 -1.77
C ILE A 72 11.64 -10.18 -2.35
N GLU A 73 10.83 -11.02 -1.70
CA GLU A 73 10.48 -12.36 -2.19
C GLU A 73 8.96 -12.54 -2.11
N GLU A 74 8.38 -13.32 -3.04
CA GLU A 74 6.93 -13.51 -3.14
C GLU A 74 6.53 -14.93 -2.75
N ARG A 75 5.70 -15.06 -1.72
CA ARG A 75 5.11 -16.34 -1.31
C ARG A 75 3.80 -16.60 -2.06
N VAL A 76 3.61 -17.84 -2.51
CA VAL A 76 2.33 -18.33 -3.05
C VAL A 76 1.61 -19.14 -1.97
N GLU A 77 0.30 -18.94 -1.85
CA GLU A 77 -0.57 -19.71 -0.98
C GLU A 77 -1.67 -20.38 -1.81
N PRO A 78 -2.12 -21.60 -1.46
CA PRO A 78 -2.99 -22.40 -2.34
C PRO A 78 -4.42 -21.87 -2.49
N TRP A 79 -4.81 -20.88 -1.69
CA TRP A 79 -6.18 -20.37 -1.60
C TRP A 79 -6.38 -19.01 -2.29
N THR A 80 -5.35 -18.45 -2.94
CA THR A 80 -5.44 -17.18 -3.68
C THR A 80 -4.43 -17.11 -4.82
N TYR A 81 -4.81 -16.43 -5.90
CA TYR A 81 -3.89 -16.13 -7.01
C TYR A 81 -2.95 -14.96 -6.70
N VAL A 82 -3.34 -14.07 -5.78
CA VAL A 82 -2.50 -12.93 -5.40
C VAL A 82 -1.41 -13.42 -4.45
N LYS A 83 -0.15 -13.18 -4.79
CA LYS A 83 1.01 -13.57 -3.98
C LYS A 83 1.15 -12.72 -2.72
N PHE A 84 2.08 -13.10 -1.84
CA PHE A 84 2.40 -12.41 -0.60
C PHE A 84 3.88 -11.99 -0.61
N PRO A 85 4.21 -10.78 -1.07
CA PRO A 85 5.54 -10.23 -0.95
C PRO A 85 5.93 -10.04 0.52
N TYR A 86 7.18 -10.35 0.85
CA TYR A 86 7.78 -10.14 2.17
C TYR A 86 9.25 -9.74 2.05
N LEU A 87 9.80 -9.14 3.11
CA LEU A 87 11.21 -8.79 3.22
C LEU A 87 12.07 -10.04 3.33
N LYS A 88 12.83 -10.33 2.28
CA LYS A 88 13.65 -11.53 2.13
C LYS A 88 14.64 -11.71 3.29
N ASN A 89 15.26 -10.62 3.74
CA ASN A 89 16.24 -10.62 4.83
C ASN A 89 15.67 -11.06 6.19
N ILE A 90 14.34 -10.95 6.39
CA ILE A 90 13.65 -11.39 7.61
C ILE A 90 13.00 -12.76 7.39
N GLY A 91 12.49 -12.99 6.18
CA GLY A 91 11.86 -14.23 5.76
C GLY A 91 10.36 -14.30 6.06
N TRP A 92 9.71 -15.31 5.49
CA TRP A 92 8.29 -15.58 5.70
C TRP A 92 8.04 -16.26 7.04
N LYS A 93 7.24 -15.62 7.91
CA LYS A 93 6.79 -16.16 9.20
C LYS A 93 5.27 -16.36 9.26
N GLY A 94 4.63 -16.36 8.10
CA GLY A 94 3.16 -16.31 8.00
C GLY A 94 2.61 -14.90 8.17
N LEU A 95 1.28 -14.82 8.27
CA LEU A 95 0.53 -13.57 8.43
C LEU A 95 0.54 -13.10 9.89
N VAL A 96 1.71 -12.65 10.35
CA VAL A 96 1.97 -12.18 11.73
C VAL A 96 2.62 -10.79 11.73
N GLU A 97 2.41 -10.06 12.81
CA GLU A 97 2.94 -8.70 13.01
C GLU A 97 4.30 -8.70 13.71
N GLY A 98 4.94 -7.54 13.73
CA GLY A 98 6.12 -7.26 14.55
C GLY A 98 7.43 -7.34 13.79
N ILE A 99 8.51 -6.98 14.51
CA ILE A 99 9.86 -6.82 13.94
C ILE A 99 10.46 -8.13 13.40
N ASN A 100 10.00 -9.28 13.90
CA ASN A 100 10.47 -10.59 13.44
C ASN A 100 9.71 -11.09 12.20
N SER A 101 8.77 -10.31 11.67
CA SER A 101 7.96 -10.65 10.51
C SER A 101 8.42 -9.87 9.29
N GLY A 102 8.63 -10.55 8.17
CA GLY A 102 8.94 -9.90 6.89
C GLY A 102 7.76 -9.16 6.26
N ILE A 103 6.58 -9.12 6.89
CA ILE A 103 5.41 -8.41 6.37
C ILE A 103 5.63 -6.90 6.42
N TYR A 104 5.38 -6.25 5.29
CA TYR A 104 5.46 -4.80 5.14
C TYR A 104 4.22 -4.24 4.45
N ARG A 105 4.04 -2.92 4.53
CA ARG A 105 3.01 -2.17 3.81
C ARG A 105 3.62 -1.17 2.84
N VAL A 106 2.90 -0.91 1.76
CA VAL A 106 3.18 0.15 0.77
C VAL A 106 1.97 1.06 0.60
N GLY A 107 2.12 2.13 -0.17
CA GLY A 107 1.05 3.08 -0.46
C GLY A 107 1.14 4.33 0.42
N PRO A 108 0.07 5.15 0.49
CA PRO A 108 0.16 6.51 1.01
C PRO A 108 0.74 6.59 2.42
N LEU A 109 0.19 5.84 3.37
CA LEU A 109 0.67 5.87 4.76
C LEU A 109 2.09 5.33 4.89
N ALA A 110 2.45 4.31 4.11
CA ALA A 110 3.79 3.74 4.14
C ALA A 110 4.84 4.75 3.65
N ARG A 111 4.58 5.44 2.54
CA ARG A 111 5.45 6.51 2.03
C ARG A 111 5.64 7.63 3.06
N LEU A 112 4.53 8.07 3.67
CA LEU A 112 4.57 9.07 4.73
C LEU A 112 5.33 8.59 5.97
N ASN A 113 5.22 7.31 6.35
CA ASN A 113 5.96 6.72 7.48
C ASN A 113 7.46 6.62 7.20
N VAL A 114 7.84 6.32 5.96
CA VAL A 114 9.23 6.10 5.52
C VAL A 114 10.02 7.41 5.32
N ALA A 115 9.39 8.41 4.71
CA ALA A 115 10.03 9.69 4.38
C ALA A 115 10.25 10.58 5.62
N LYS A 116 11.11 11.60 5.56
CA LYS A 116 11.21 12.66 6.58
C LYS A 116 10.11 13.72 6.46
N GLY A 117 9.33 13.71 5.38
CA GLY A 117 8.18 14.60 5.16
C GLY A 117 7.77 14.62 3.69
N MET A 118 6.91 15.57 3.31
CA MET A 118 6.54 15.79 1.91
C MET A 118 7.49 16.80 1.27
N ALA A 119 7.69 16.71 -0.05
CA ALA A 119 8.57 17.63 -0.77
C ALA A 119 7.92 19.00 -1.07
N THR A 120 6.58 19.12 -0.97
CA THR A 120 5.85 20.37 -1.20
C THR A 120 5.31 20.95 0.12
N PRO A 121 5.19 22.28 0.24
CA PRO A 121 4.97 22.94 1.54
C PRO A 121 3.60 22.65 2.16
N LEU A 122 2.49 22.75 1.41
CA LEU A 122 1.15 22.52 1.99
C LEU A 122 0.95 21.06 2.35
N ALA A 123 1.43 20.14 1.51
CA ALA A 123 1.40 18.72 1.83
C ALA A 123 2.26 18.39 3.05
N ASN A 124 3.43 19.01 3.19
CA ASN A 124 4.30 18.77 4.34
C ASN A 124 3.64 19.25 5.64
N GLN A 125 3.00 20.42 5.61
CA GLN A 125 2.19 20.91 6.74
C GLN A 125 1.03 19.95 7.06
N ALA A 126 0.24 19.54 6.05
CA ALA A 126 -0.88 18.62 6.25
C ALA A 126 -0.44 17.26 6.82
N CYS A 127 0.74 16.78 6.40
CA CYS A 127 1.37 15.57 6.92
C CYS A 127 1.74 15.71 8.41
N GLN A 128 2.36 16.83 8.80
CA GLN A 128 2.71 17.12 10.19
C GLN A 128 1.47 17.24 11.10
N GLU A 129 0.42 17.89 10.61
CA GLU A 129 -0.85 18.00 11.33
C GLU A 129 -1.51 16.63 11.55
N MET A 130 -1.53 15.78 10.51
CA MET A 130 -2.04 14.40 10.61
C MET A 130 -1.31 13.62 11.71
N TYR A 131 0.02 13.67 11.73
CA TYR A 131 0.80 12.97 12.77
C TYR A 131 0.58 13.55 14.17
N THR A 132 0.49 14.88 14.30
CA THR A 132 0.18 15.54 15.58
C THR A 132 -1.18 15.08 16.12
N LEU A 133 -2.20 14.96 15.26
CA LEU A 133 -3.55 14.59 15.66
C LEU A 133 -3.71 13.10 15.98
N LEU A 134 -2.94 12.23 15.31
CA LEU A 134 -3.08 10.77 15.41
C LEU A 134 -2.02 10.10 16.30
N GLY A 135 -1.25 10.87 17.07
CA GLY A 135 -0.37 10.32 18.11
C GLY A 135 1.06 10.00 17.65
N GLY A 136 1.55 10.67 16.62
CA GLY A 136 2.95 10.63 16.20
C GLY A 136 3.23 9.66 15.05
N LYS A 137 4.52 9.39 14.84
CA LYS A 137 5.04 8.65 13.68
C LYS A 137 5.97 7.52 14.16
N PRO A 138 5.88 6.30 13.60
CA PRO A 138 4.97 5.86 12.53
C PRO A 138 3.51 5.66 12.98
N LEU A 139 2.59 5.80 12.03
CA LEU A 139 1.18 5.46 12.22
C LEU A 139 0.86 4.08 11.66
N HIS A 140 0.06 3.32 12.41
CA HIS A 140 -0.21 1.91 12.11
C HIS A 140 -1.65 1.60 11.71
N SER A 141 -2.58 2.52 12.00
CA SER A 141 -4.00 2.36 11.71
C SER A 141 -4.23 2.19 10.21
N ALA A 142 -4.95 1.14 9.81
CA ALA A 142 -5.35 0.92 8.43
C ALA A 142 -6.24 2.07 7.93
N LEU A 143 -7.03 2.70 8.80
CA LEU A 143 -7.88 3.82 8.40
C LEU A 143 -7.09 5.11 8.16
N ALA A 144 -5.92 5.27 8.78
CA ALA A 144 -5.03 6.40 8.52
C ALA A 144 -4.50 6.41 7.07
N LEU A 145 -4.59 5.29 6.33
CA LEU A 145 -4.30 5.27 4.89
C LEU A 145 -5.18 6.25 4.11
N ASN A 146 -6.43 6.45 4.51
CA ASN A 146 -7.32 7.40 3.84
C ASN A 146 -6.88 8.84 4.04
N TRP A 147 -6.43 9.20 5.25
CA TRP A 147 -5.89 10.54 5.51
C TRP A 147 -4.59 10.75 4.74
N ALA A 148 -3.67 9.79 4.79
CA ALA A 148 -2.44 9.85 4.03
C ALA A 148 -2.70 10.04 2.53
N ARG A 149 -3.74 9.40 1.97
CA ARG A 149 -4.18 9.60 0.58
C ARG A 149 -4.63 11.04 0.31
N VAL A 150 -5.35 11.68 1.24
CA VAL A 150 -5.72 13.09 1.12
C VAL A 150 -4.49 14.00 1.15
N VAL A 151 -3.51 13.71 2.01
CA VAL A 151 -2.22 14.44 2.03
C VAL A 151 -1.50 14.30 0.68
N GLU A 152 -1.48 13.11 0.09
CA GLU A 152 -0.89 12.90 -1.24
C GLU A 152 -1.64 13.61 -2.35
N ILE A 153 -2.97 13.73 -2.29
CA ILE A 153 -3.73 14.55 -3.25
C ILE A 153 -3.31 16.02 -3.18
N VAL A 154 -3.00 16.54 -1.99
CA VAL A 154 -2.45 17.89 -1.83
C VAL A 154 -1.06 17.97 -2.48
N TYR A 155 -0.19 17.01 -2.19
CA TYR A 155 1.15 16.92 -2.78
C TYR A 155 1.11 16.87 -4.31
N ILE A 156 0.27 16.01 -4.89
CA ILE A 156 0.12 15.87 -6.34
C ILE A 156 -0.38 17.18 -6.95
N ALA A 157 -1.34 17.86 -6.33
CA ALA A 157 -1.82 19.15 -6.82
C ALA A 157 -0.72 20.24 -6.82
N GLU A 158 0.10 20.28 -5.76
CA GLU A 158 1.26 21.20 -5.70
C GLU A 158 2.31 20.83 -6.76
N ARG A 159 2.68 19.55 -6.88
CA ARG A 159 3.65 19.07 -7.87
C ARG A 159 3.20 19.32 -9.30
N ILE A 160 1.92 19.12 -9.63
CA ILE A 160 1.39 19.46 -10.95
C ILE A 160 1.59 20.96 -11.21
N ASN A 161 1.24 21.83 -10.27
CA ASN A 161 1.41 23.27 -10.42
C ASN A 161 2.89 23.70 -10.53
N GLU A 162 3.82 23.00 -9.89
CA GLU A 162 5.26 23.20 -10.06
C GLU A 162 5.72 22.77 -11.46
N LEU A 163 5.35 21.56 -11.89
CA LEU A 163 5.77 20.97 -13.17
C LEU A 163 5.22 21.72 -14.39
N VAL A 164 3.97 22.21 -14.35
CA VAL A 164 3.40 23.00 -15.47
C VAL A 164 4.04 24.39 -15.62
N LYS A 165 4.78 24.84 -14.60
CA LYS A 165 5.52 26.11 -14.63
C LYS A 165 7.00 25.91 -14.95
N ASP A 166 7.46 24.68 -14.96
CA ASP A 166 8.81 24.34 -15.38
C ASP A 166 8.97 24.65 -16.88
N LYS A 167 10.04 25.36 -17.24
CA LYS A 167 10.29 25.72 -18.64
C LYS A 167 10.61 24.49 -19.50
N GLU A 168 11.15 23.44 -18.88
CA GLU A 168 11.49 22.19 -19.58
C GLU A 168 10.24 21.43 -20.07
N ILE A 169 9.04 21.72 -19.53
CA ILE A 169 7.81 21.02 -19.95
C ILE A 169 7.44 21.28 -21.41
N THR A 170 7.96 22.37 -22.00
CA THR A 170 7.79 22.73 -23.41
C THR A 170 9.06 22.56 -24.23
N ASP A 171 10.11 21.94 -23.68
CA ASP A 171 11.33 21.67 -24.43
C ASP A 171 11.04 20.73 -25.61
N GLU A 172 11.58 21.05 -26.79
CA GLU A 172 11.43 20.24 -28.00
C GLU A 172 12.25 18.94 -27.92
N LYS A 173 13.27 18.89 -27.05
CA LYS A 173 14.12 17.72 -26.81
C LYS A 173 13.44 16.70 -25.89
N VAL A 174 12.35 16.11 -26.39
CA VAL A 174 11.52 15.14 -25.63
C VAL A 174 12.01 13.69 -25.71
N ARG A 175 13.02 13.39 -26.54
CA ARG A 175 13.46 12.02 -26.80
C ARG A 175 14.98 11.93 -26.96
N THR A 176 15.57 10.98 -26.25
CA THR A 176 16.93 10.49 -26.50
C THR A 176 16.84 9.17 -27.25
N ILE A 177 17.56 9.03 -28.37
CA ILE A 177 17.60 7.79 -29.13
C ILE A 177 18.52 6.78 -28.41
N PRO A 178 18.07 5.57 -28.09
CA PRO A 178 18.91 4.56 -27.45
C PRO A 178 20.11 4.17 -28.33
N GLU A 179 21.27 3.96 -27.72
CA GLU A 179 22.50 3.57 -28.41
C GLU A 179 22.57 2.06 -28.72
N GLY A 180 21.74 1.25 -28.09
CA GLY A 180 21.71 -0.21 -28.27
C GLY A 180 20.86 -0.92 -27.23
N ILE A 181 20.95 -2.26 -27.22
CA ILE A 181 20.22 -3.14 -26.29
C ILE A 181 21.19 -3.66 -25.22
N VAL A 182 20.84 -3.43 -23.96
CA VAL A 182 21.64 -3.84 -22.79
C VAL A 182 21.26 -5.24 -22.27
N GLY A 183 20.03 -5.70 -22.55
CA GLY A 183 19.54 -7.05 -22.21
C GLY A 183 18.66 -7.14 -20.95
N GLU A 184 18.80 -6.24 -19.98
CA GLU A 184 18.00 -6.22 -18.75
C GLU A 184 17.63 -4.77 -18.36
N GLY A 185 16.41 -4.58 -17.86
CA GLY A 185 15.93 -3.27 -17.42
C GLY A 185 14.88 -3.38 -16.32
N VAL A 186 15.05 -2.55 -15.28
CA VAL A 186 14.11 -2.43 -14.16
C VAL A 186 13.61 -0.99 -14.09
N GLY A 187 12.30 -0.82 -14.29
CA GLY A 187 11.58 0.42 -14.04
C GLY A 187 10.84 0.35 -12.71
N CYS A 188 10.84 1.45 -11.95
CA CYS A 188 10.10 1.54 -10.71
C CYS A 188 9.54 2.93 -10.49
N VAL A 189 8.28 2.99 -10.06
CA VAL A 189 7.59 4.22 -9.65
C VAL A 189 6.72 3.92 -8.43
N GLU A 190 6.29 4.95 -7.71
CA GLU A 190 5.21 4.79 -6.72
C GLU A 190 3.87 4.97 -7.41
N ALA A 191 3.21 3.86 -7.74
CA ALA A 191 1.81 3.92 -8.12
C ALA A 191 0.96 4.41 -6.93
N PRO A 192 -0.27 4.90 -7.16
CA PRO A 192 -1.11 5.42 -6.08
C PRO A 192 -1.30 4.43 -4.93
N ARG A 193 -1.32 3.13 -5.23
CA ARG A 193 -1.55 2.02 -4.30
C ARG A 193 -0.28 1.39 -3.72
N GLY A 194 0.90 1.92 -4.06
CA GLY A 194 2.21 1.47 -3.59
C GLY A 194 3.24 1.31 -4.70
N THR A 195 4.45 0.94 -4.31
CA THR A 195 5.59 0.74 -5.22
C THR A 195 5.24 -0.24 -6.34
N LEU A 196 5.66 0.08 -7.56
CA LEU A 196 5.43 -0.69 -8.78
C LEU A 196 6.76 -1.01 -9.42
N PHE A 197 7.11 -2.30 -9.49
CA PHE A 197 8.29 -2.79 -10.20
C PHE A 197 7.90 -3.42 -11.53
N HIS A 198 8.57 -2.98 -12.60
CA HIS A 198 8.53 -3.59 -13.92
C HIS A 198 9.95 -4.06 -14.26
N HIS A 199 10.14 -5.35 -14.45
CA HIS A 199 11.45 -5.94 -14.73
C HIS A 199 11.38 -6.78 -16.01
N TYR A 200 12.18 -6.40 -17.01
CA TYR A 200 12.29 -7.08 -18.29
C TYR A 200 13.70 -7.60 -18.52
N ILE A 201 13.80 -8.82 -19.05
CA ILE A 201 15.00 -9.37 -19.66
C ILE A 201 14.66 -9.67 -21.12
N VAL A 202 15.46 -9.14 -22.04
CA VAL A 202 15.25 -9.20 -23.50
C VAL A 202 16.43 -9.88 -24.20
N ASP A 203 16.22 -10.37 -25.42
CA ASP A 203 17.32 -10.83 -26.28
C ASP A 203 17.97 -9.67 -27.08
N GLU A 204 18.94 -10.03 -27.92
CA GLU A 204 19.70 -9.11 -28.79
C GLU A 204 18.82 -8.33 -29.77
N GLN A 205 17.58 -8.77 -30.01
CA GLN A 205 16.61 -8.07 -30.86
C GLN A 205 15.61 -7.24 -30.06
N GLY A 206 15.74 -7.21 -28.72
CA GLY A 206 14.85 -6.49 -27.82
C GLY A 206 13.54 -7.22 -27.52
N ILE A 207 13.45 -8.52 -27.85
CA ILE A 207 12.26 -9.33 -27.59
C ILE A 207 12.30 -9.85 -26.15
N ALA A 208 11.23 -9.61 -25.39
CA ALA A 208 11.13 -10.05 -24.00
C ALA A 208 11.22 -11.57 -23.86
N LYS A 209 12.19 -12.04 -23.04
CA LYS A 209 12.37 -13.45 -22.64
C LYS A 209 11.83 -13.73 -21.26
N LYS A 210 11.98 -12.77 -20.33
CA LYS A 210 11.43 -12.87 -18.98
C LYS A 210 10.86 -11.52 -18.57
N VAL A 211 9.74 -11.57 -17.88
CA VAL A 211 9.07 -10.39 -17.36
C VAL A 211 8.65 -10.69 -15.93
N ASN A 212 8.91 -9.77 -15.02
CA ASN A 212 8.44 -9.83 -13.65
C ASN A 212 7.81 -8.51 -13.25
N PHE A 213 6.67 -8.59 -12.56
CA PHE A 213 5.94 -7.47 -12.03
C PHE A 213 5.68 -7.70 -10.55
N ILE A 214 5.98 -6.69 -9.73
CA ILE A 214 5.42 -6.61 -8.38
C ILE A 214 4.70 -5.28 -8.26
N VAL A 215 3.38 -5.34 -8.17
CA VAL A 215 2.52 -4.15 -8.22
C VAL A 215 2.08 -3.72 -6.83
N GLY A 216 1.69 -2.45 -6.69
CA GLY A 216 1.35 -1.83 -5.40
C GLY A 216 0.43 -2.66 -4.51
N THR A 217 -0.70 -3.15 -5.03
CA THR A 217 -1.63 -3.95 -4.21
C THR A 217 -1.10 -5.35 -3.84
N THR A 218 -0.25 -5.97 -4.67
CA THR A 218 0.35 -7.28 -4.35
C THR A 218 1.17 -7.21 -3.07
N HIS A 219 1.97 -6.16 -2.89
CA HIS A 219 2.71 -5.90 -1.65
C HIS A 219 1.81 -5.84 -0.40
N ASN A 220 0.60 -5.30 -0.54
CA ASN A 220 -0.34 -5.14 0.56
C ASN A 220 -1.25 -6.37 0.79
N ASN A 221 -1.12 -7.46 0.03
CA ASN A 221 -2.01 -8.61 0.15
C ASN A 221 -1.96 -9.26 1.55
N GLY A 222 -0.76 -9.47 2.11
CA GLY A 222 -0.58 -9.94 3.48
C GLY A 222 -1.22 -9.02 4.53
N PRO A 223 -0.86 -7.72 4.54
CA PRO A 223 -1.50 -6.72 5.40
C PRO A 223 -3.04 -6.68 5.27
N ILE A 224 -3.58 -6.74 4.06
CA ILE A 224 -5.03 -6.75 3.80
C ILE A 224 -5.67 -7.97 4.49
N CYS A 225 -5.13 -9.17 4.29
CA CYS A 225 -5.64 -10.38 4.94
C CYS A 225 -5.59 -10.27 6.47
N MET A 226 -4.52 -9.70 7.03
CA MET A 226 -4.36 -9.48 8.47
C MET A 226 -5.38 -8.47 9.01
N SER A 227 -5.61 -7.36 8.30
CA SER A 227 -6.61 -6.35 8.67
C SER A 227 -8.03 -6.89 8.63
N ILE A 228 -8.39 -7.65 7.58
CA ILE A 228 -9.69 -8.33 7.48
C ILE A 228 -9.88 -9.28 8.66
N LYS A 229 -8.86 -10.09 8.97
CA LYS A 229 -8.92 -11.04 10.09
C LYS A 229 -9.15 -10.32 11.42
N LYS A 230 -8.40 -9.25 11.73
CA LYS A 230 -8.58 -8.48 12.96
C LYS A 230 -9.97 -7.84 13.05
N ALA A 231 -10.43 -7.21 11.97
CA ALA A 231 -11.77 -6.62 11.91
C ALA A 231 -12.86 -7.68 12.13
N ALA A 232 -12.76 -8.84 11.47
CA ALA A 232 -13.69 -9.96 11.64
C ALA A 232 -13.70 -10.49 13.08
N GLN A 233 -12.53 -10.69 13.69
CA GLN A 233 -12.42 -11.13 15.09
C GLN A 233 -13.03 -10.13 16.09
N ARG A 234 -13.03 -8.84 15.74
CA ARG A 234 -13.63 -7.79 16.56
C ARG A 234 -15.16 -7.78 16.49
N VAL A 235 -15.72 -7.87 15.28
CA VAL A 235 -17.16 -7.63 15.04
C VAL A 235 -18.00 -8.91 15.06
N ILE A 236 -17.44 -10.06 14.65
CA ILE A 236 -18.15 -11.35 14.66
C ILE A 236 -18.01 -11.96 16.05
N LYS A 237 -19.11 -11.98 16.80
CA LYS A 237 -19.22 -12.61 18.13
C LYS A 237 -20.40 -13.58 18.14
N ASN A 238 -20.26 -14.69 18.87
CA ASN A 238 -21.33 -15.69 19.05
C ASN A 238 -21.93 -16.18 17.72
N PHE A 239 -21.10 -16.35 16.68
CA PHE A 239 -21.50 -16.77 15.33
C PHE A 239 -22.54 -15.87 14.63
N LYS A 240 -22.78 -14.65 15.15
CA LYS A 240 -23.66 -13.67 14.52
C LYS A 240 -22.93 -12.96 13.39
N VAL A 241 -23.54 -12.99 12.21
CA VAL A 241 -23.07 -12.30 11.01
C VAL A 241 -24.27 -11.67 10.33
N ASP A 242 -24.18 -10.37 10.05
CA ASP A 242 -25.14 -9.60 9.29
C ASP A 242 -24.41 -8.64 8.34
N ASP A 243 -25.16 -7.99 7.44
CA ASP A 243 -24.61 -7.11 6.42
C ASP A 243 -23.87 -5.89 7.00
N GLY A 244 -24.30 -5.39 8.17
CA GLY A 244 -23.63 -4.29 8.85
C GLY A 244 -22.24 -4.69 9.36
N LEU A 245 -22.14 -5.86 9.98
CA LEU A 245 -20.86 -6.42 10.45
C LEU A 245 -19.93 -6.74 9.27
N LEU A 246 -20.46 -7.31 8.18
CA LEU A 246 -19.69 -7.57 6.96
C LEU A 246 -19.16 -6.26 6.35
N ASN A 247 -19.96 -5.20 6.33
CA ASN A 247 -19.49 -3.90 5.85
C ASN A 247 -18.34 -3.34 6.71
N LEU A 248 -18.34 -3.53 8.03
CA LEU A 248 -17.21 -3.11 8.89
C LEU A 248 -15.92 -3.87 8.55
N ILE A 249 -16.02 -5.16 8.20
CA ILE A 249 -14.88 -5.95 7.70
C ILE A 249 -14.42 -5.41 6.35
N GLU A 250 -15.35 -5.05 5.45
CA GLU A 250 -15.03 -4.44 4.16
C GLU A 250 -14.36 -3.07 4.29
N VAL A 251 -14.66 -2.28 5.34
CA VAL A 251 -13.95 -1.02 5.60
C VAL A 251 -12.44 -1.26 5.77
N ALA A 252 -12.04 -2.34 6.47
CA ALA A 252 -10.64 -2.70 6.64
C ALA A 252 -9.97 -3.09 5.30
N PHE A 253 -10.72 -3.68 4.38
CA PHE A 253 -10.26 -3.98 3.02
C PHE A 253 -10.15 -2.71 2.15
N ARG A 254 -11.21 -1.89 2.11
CA ARG A 254 -11.30 -0.69 1.26
C ARG A 254 -10.29 0.39 1.65
N ALA A 255 -9.86 0.45 2.92
CA ALA A 255 -8.87 1.43 3.38
C ALA A 255 -7.54 1.38 2.59
N TYR A 256 -7.18 0.19 2.09
CA TYR A 256 -5.99 -0.01 1.26
C TYR A 256 -6.16 0.44 -0.19
N ASP A 257 -7.39 0.76 -0.64
CA ASP A 257 -7.72 1.00 -2.05
C ASP A 257 -7.16 -0.11 -2.97
N PRO A 258 -7.54 -1.39 -2.76
CA PRO A 258 -6.93 -2.50 -3.48
C PRO A 258 -7.34 -2.54 -4.96
N CYS A 259 -6.37 -2.60 -5.87
CA CYS A 259 -6.58 -2.93 -7.28
C CYS A 259 -6.26 -4.41 -7.52
N LEU A 260 -7.26 -5.29 -7.44
CA LEU A 260 -7.03 -6.73 -7.59
C LEU A 260 -6.81 -7.18 -9.03
N ALA A 261 -7.37 -6.46 -10.01
CA ALA A 261 -7.04 -6.66 -11.42
C ALA A 261 -5.54 -6.41 -11.66
N CYS A 262 -4.99 -5.34 -11.05
CA CYS A 262 -3.56 -5.09 -11.05
C CYS A 262 -2.80 -6.21 -10.34
N ALA A 263 -3.23 -6.58 -9.11
CA ALA A 263 -2.51 -7.50 -8.24
C ALA A 263 -2.41 -8.93 -8.77
N SER A 264 -3.42 -9.38 -9.51
CA SER A 264 -3.47 -10.70 -10.14
C SER A 264 -3.06 -10.69 -11.62
N HIS A 265 -2.86 -9.48 -12.20
CA HIS A 265 -2.66 -9.28 -13.64
C HIS A 265 -3.74 -9.94 -14.51
N CYS A 266 -4.96 -10.09 -13.98
CA CYS A 266 -6.07 -10.81 -14.62
C CYS A 266 -7.28 -9.90 -14.85
N LEU A 267 -7.88 -10.05 -16.04
CA LEU A 267 -9.12 -9.41 -16.51
C LEU A 267 -9.85 -10.44 -17.39
N PRO A 268 -11.16 -10.76 -17.24
CA PRO A 268 -12.15 -10.30 -16.25
C PRO A 268 -12.49 -11.40 -15.21
N GLY A 269 -12.80 -11.01 -13.98
CA GLY A 269 -13.28 -11.94 -12.95
C GLY A 269 -13.80 -11.22 -11.73
N HIS A 270 -15.13 -11.20 -11.57
CA HIS A 270 -15.79 -10.59 -10.42
C HIS A 270 -15.46 -11.36 -9.14
N MET A 271 -15.32 -10.64 -8.03
CA MET A 271 -14.81 -11.18 -6.78
C MET A 271 -15.96 -11.69 -5.90
N ALA A 272 -16.13 -13.01 -5.82
CA ALA A 272 -16.99 -13.60 -4.80
C ALA A 272 -16.29 -13.49 -3.43
N MET A 273 -16.93 -12.84 -2.45
CA MET A 273 -16.46 -12.88 -1.07
C MET A 273 -16.90 -14.20 -0.43
N LYS A 274 -15.94 -14.98 0.05
CA LYS A 274 -16.17 -16.22 0.82
C LYS A 274 -15.66 -16.06 2.24
N ALA A 275 -16.57 -16.10 3.21
CA ALA A 275 -16.26 -16.09 4.63
C ALA A 275 -16.48 -17.50 5.21
N ASN A 276 -15.39 -18.11 5.67
CA ASN A 276 -15.41 -19.41 6.35
C ASN A 276 -15.33 -19.19 7.86
N ILE A 277 -16.32 -19.68 8.60
CA ILE A 277 -16.41 -19.53 10.05
C ILE A 277 -16.04 -20.86 10.71
N TYR A 278 -15.00 -20.84 11.53
CA TYR A 278 -14.50 -22.01 12.25
C TYR A 278 -14.75 -21.88 13.76
N ASN A 279 -15.03 -22.98 14.44
CA ASN A 279 -15.04 -23.02 15.92
C ASN A 279 -13.60 -23.07 16.49
N SER A 280 -13.49 -23.10 17.82
CA SER A 280 -12.20 -23.23 18.53
C SER A 280 -11.39 -24.46 18.11
N ASP A 281 -12.06 -25.53 17.68
CA ASP A 281 -11.43 -26.80 17.26
C ASP A 281 -11.06 -26.80 15.77
N LYS A 282 -11.13 -25.65 15.09
CA LYS A 282 -10.89 -25.49 13.64
C LYS A 282 -11.87 -26.29 12.75
N LYS A 283 -13.03 -26.70 13.27
CA LYS A 283 -14.10 -27.29 12.47
C LYS A 283 -14.88 -26.17 11.77
N LEU A 284 -15.09 -26.30 10.46
CA LEU A 284 -15.92 -25.38 9.69
C LEU A 284 -17.38 -25.49 10.18
N ILE A 285 -17.92 -24.40 10.70
CA ILE A 285 -19.29 -24.31 11.22
C ILE A 285 -20.22 -23.67 10.20
N ASN A 286 -19.71 -22.71 9.42
CA ASN A 286 -20.51 -22.02 8.43
C ASN A 286 -19.64 -21.51 7.28
N GLU A 287 -20.23 -21.42 6.11
CA GLU A 287 -19.64 -20.87 4.90
C GLU A 287 -20.64 -19.89 4.28
N ILE A 288 -20.23 -18.64 4.17
CA ILE A 288 -21.04 -17.58 3.56
C ILE A 288 -20.34 -17.16 2.27
N ILE A 289 -21.04 -17.32 1.15
CA ILE A 289 -20.58 -16.84 -0.15
C ILE A 289 -21.51 -15.72 -0.60
N ARG A 290 -20.99 -14.50 -0.68
CA ARG A 290 -21.69 -13.40 -1.33
C ARG A 290 -21.53 -13.54 -2.84
N LYS A 291 -22.58 -14.02 -3.49
CA LYS A 291 -22.76 -13.94 -4.95
C LYS A 291 -23.43 -12.61 -5.26
N GLU A 292 -22.76 -11.68 -5.94
CA GLU A 292 -23.46 -10.47 -6.41
C GLU A 292 -24.49 -10.84 -7.49
N LYS A 293 -25.67 -10.21 -7.42
CA LYS A 293 -26.65 -10.26 -8.52
C LYS A 293 -26.01 -9.58 -9.72
N VAL A 294 -25.80 -10.37 -10.77
CA VAL A 294 -25.48 -9.88 -12.11
C VAL A 294 -26.50 -8.78 -12.46
N ARG A 295 -26.02 -7.55 -12.65
CA ARG A 295 -26.75 -6.50 -13.35
C ARG A 295 -26.30 -6.49 -14.81
#